data_AF-A0A8C8DY07-F1
#
_entry.id   AF-A0A8C8DY07-F1
#
_cell.length_a   1.000
_cell.length_b   1.000
_cell.length_c   1.000
_cell.angle_alpha   90.00
_cell.angle_beta   90.00
_cell.angle_gamma   90.00
#
_symmetry.space_group_name_H-M   'P 1'
#
loop_
_entity.id
_entity.type
_entity.pdbx_description
1 polymer ?
#
loop_
_entity_poly.entity_id
_entity_poly.type
_entity_poly.pdbx_seq_one_letter_code
_entity_poly.pdbx_strand_id
1 'polypeptide(L)'
;DGGSKARSWKWREMLRFPNISECQDLAATIERDYYSLCVKQPIGKELFRQYCWTRQDLQNCMILLSDLVGLTGTRMQPNTNKFNLRKQNIYCKNSESLIKPPKRRFTNPPRNLFCFVLRKGTFLSQEPFQQYQNSMYFERFLQWKMLERKPITKKLFRQYRLLGKGGFGEVWACQVRATGMMYACKKLDKGHVKKRRGEKLALNEKELLEEVDSRFVVNLAYAYETKHTLCMVLTMMSGGDLKFHIYNMKQKLDKHRVCFYAAEVCCGLTHLHEKSIAYRDLKPENILLDDKGHIRISDLGLAVKLSEGRLVRGMVGTVGYMAPEVISGDKYGLCVDWWGLGCLIYEMTAAKPPFKGRKENVMRQELEIRITKEQEAYDERFSNEVKNICTALLKKNPKERLGCSGSGGRDVKAHPFFQEINFRMLEAGLIEAPFKPDPRHVYCSDVQDIDEFSTVRGGVHTEKDDQFYQKFNTGSVSLSWQNEVMSCLTRPAVVQLGQE
;
A
#
# COMPACT_ATOMS: atom_id res chain seq x y z
N ASP A 1 11.76 -18.92 17.69
CA ASP A 1 10.63 -18.28 18.39
C ASP A 1 10.30 -16.90 17.82
N GLY A 2 9.54 -16.87 16.71
CA GLY A 2 9.17 -15.65 15.98
C GLY A 2 7.87 -15.00 16.47
N GLY A 3 7.77 -14.63 17.75
CA GLY A 3 6.50 -14.09 18.26
C GLY A 3 6.46 -13.45 19.64
N SER A 4 7.55 -13.37 20.41
CA SER A 4 7.58 -12.42 21.53
C SER A 4 7.90 -11.04 20.95
N LYS A 5 7.09 -10.01 21.27
CA LYS A 5 7.36 -8.61 20.91
C LYS A 5 8.68 -8.19 21.59
N ALA A 6 9.82 -8.60 21.04
CA ALA A 6 11.16 -8.46 21.63
C ALA A 6 11.67 -7.02 21.51
N ARG A 7 10.90 -6.09 22.09
CA ARG A 7 11.28 -4.69 22.24
C ARG A 7 12.59 -4.60 22.99
N SER A 8 13.33 -3.55 22.71
CA SER A 8 14.40 -3.12 23.59
C SER A 8 13.85 -2.95 25.01
N TRP A 9 14.56 -3.44 26.03
CA TRP A 9 14.19 -3.19 27.42
C TRP A 9 14.11 -1.68 27.75
N LYS A 10 14.85 -0.85 27.00
CA LYS A 10 14.81 0.62 27.04
C LYS A 10 13.70 1.28 26.20
N TRP A 11 12.71 0.55 25.68
CA TRP A 11 11.76 1.12 24.71
C TRP A 11 10.99 2.33 25.24
N ARG A 12 10.67 2.37 26.55
CA ARG A 12 10.01 3.51 27.20
C ARG A 12 10.88 4.76 27.19
N GLU A 13 12.19 4.61 27.36
CA GLU A 13 13.16 5.70 27.25
C GLU A 13 13.27 6.20 25.80
N MET A 14 13.29 5.26 24.84
CA MET A 14 13.36 5.59 23.40
C MET A 14 12.13 6.36 22.90
N LEU A 15 10.95 6.05 23.46
CA LEU A 15 9.66 6.71 23.13
C LEU A 15 9.20 7.66 24.24
N ARG A 16 10.10 8.15 25.09
CA ARG A 16 9.74 9.12 26.13
C ARG A 16 9.24 10.41 25.49
N PHE A 17 8.05 10.84 25.90
CA PHE A 17 7.48 12.09 25.41
C PHE A 17 8.33 13.28 25.84
N PRO A 18 8.49 14.28 24.94
CA PRO A 18 9.04 15.56 25.34
C PRO A 18 8.07 16.31 26.26
N ASN A 19 8.58 17.28 27.01
CA ASN A 19 7.74 18.23 27.73
C ASN A 19 6.87 19.00 26.71
N ILE A 20 5.67 19.43 27.14
CA ILE A 20 4.79 20.20 26.26
C ILE A 20 5.41 21.54 25.83
N SER A 21 6.29 22.12 26.65
CA SER A 21 7.05 23.32 26.30
C SER A 21 7.95 23.12 25.08
N GLU A 22 8.49 21.91 24.89
CA GLU A 22 9.31 21.57 23.72
C GLU A 22 8.48 21.42 22.43
N CYS A 23 7.15 21.41 22.53
CA CYS A 23 6.25 21.27 21.39
C CYS A 23 5.76 22.62 20.82
N GLN A 24 6.18 23.75 21.38
CA GLN A 24 5.65 25.09 21.04
C GLN A 24 5.87 25.46 19.56
N ASP A 25 7.08 25.26 19.04
CA ASP A 25 7.40 25.55 17.63
C ASP A 25 6.57 24.67 16.68
N LEU A 26 6.39 23.40 17.03
CA LEU A 26 5.54 22.49 16.28
C LEU A 26 4.08 22.95 16.32
N ALA A 27 3.58 23.38 17.48
CA ALA A 27 2.22 23.88 17.63
C ALA A 27 2.00 25.11 16.73
N ALA A 28 2.98 26.01 16.61
CA ALA A 28 2.88 27.20 15.78
C ALA A 28 2.93 26.90 14.26
N THR A 29 3.66 25.86 13.84
CA THR A 29 3.95 25.60 12.43
C THR A 29 3.11 24.49 11.79
N ILE A 30 2.43 23.65 12.59
CA ILE A 30 1.65 22.54 12.07
C ILE A 30 0.37 23.02 11.36
N GLU A 31 0.15 22.53 10.13
CA GLU A 31 -1.06 22.80 9.35
C GLU A 31 -2.31 22.26 10.06
N ARG A 32 -3.34 23.11 10.20
CA ARG A 32 -4.57 22.81 10.95
C ARG A 32 -5.70 22.30 10.04
N ASP A 33 -5.41 21.25 9.28
CA ASP A 33 -6.42 20.58 8.44
C ASP A 33 -7.07 19.39 9.17
N TYR A 34 -8.40 19.44 9.34
CA TYR A 34 -9.16 18.39 10.01
C TYR A 34 -8.99 17.02 9.35
N TYR A 35 -9.02 16.95 8.03
CA TYR A 35 -8.93 15.67 7.32
C TYR A 35 -7.55 15.03 7.48
N SER A 36 -6.50 15.82 7.45
CA SER A 36 -5.13 15.38 7.71
C SER A 36 -4.95 14.91 9.15
N LEU A 37 -5.33 15.73 10.13
CA LEU A 37 -5.03 15.48 11.55
C LEU A 37 -5.96 14.46 12.20
N CYS A 38 -7.27 14.52 11.91
CA CYS A 38 -8.30 13.75 12.64
C CYS A 38 -8.93 12.61 11.84
N VAL A 39 -8.66 12.51 10.52
CA VAL A 39 -9.23 11.46 9.66
C VAL A 39 -8.17 10.53 9.10
N LYS A 40 -7.11 11.08 8.48
CA LYS A 40 -6.04 10.31 7.82
C LYS A 40 -5.02 9.76 8.82
N GLN A 41 -4.50 10.60 9.72
CA GLN A 41 -3.46 10.22 10.67
C GLN A 41 -4.01 9.29 11.78
N PRO A 42 -3.54 8.04 11.91
CA PRO A 42 -4.10 7.07 12.86
C PRO A 42 -4.12 7.53 14.32
N ILE A 43 -3.03 8.12 14.81
CA ILE A 43 -2.94 8.59 16.20
C ILE A 43 -3.83 9.81 16.40
N GLY A 44 -3.80 10.77 15.48
CA GLY A 44 -4.64 11.98 15.57
C GLY A 44 -6.14 11.66 15.48
N LYS A 45 -6.52 10.69 14.64
CA LYS A 45 -7.87 10.14 14.59
C LYS A 45 -8.28 9.52 15.92
N GLU A 46 -7.44 8.70 16.53
CA GLU A 46 -7.75 8.07 17.82
C GLU A 46 -7.87 9.11 18.94
N LEU A 47 -6.95 10.07 19.03
CA LEU A 47 -6.99 11.13 20.03
C LEU A 47 -8.23 12.02 19.89
N PHE A 48 -8.58 12.39 18.65
CA PHE A 48 -9.81 13.14 18.38
C PHE A 48 -11.07 12.34 18.75
N ARG A 49 -11.08 11.02 18.45
CA ARG A 49 -12.18 10.14 18.86
C ARG A 49 -12.35 10.10 20.36
N GLN A 50 -11.27 10.02 21.12
CA GLN A 50 -11.33 10.00 22.58
C GLN A 50 -11.79 11.34 23.16
N TYR A 51 -11.29 12.45 22.61
CA TYR A 51 -11.82 13.78 22.92
C TYR A 51 -13.34 13.87 22.67
N CYS A 52 -13.84 13.35 21.54
CA CYS A 52 -15.27 13.31 21.28
C CYS A 52 -16.05 12.41 22.25
N TRP A 53 -15.42 11.36 22.79
CA TRP A 53 -16.06 10.47 23.77
C TRP A 53 -16.17 11.08 25.17
N THR A 54 -15.34 12.06 25.54
CA THR A 54 -15.49 12.77 26.83
C THR A 54 -16.64 13.76 26.83
N ARG A 55 -17.24 14.03 25.67
CA ARG A 55 -18.23 15.07 25.45
C ARG A 55 -19.58 14.50 25.08
N GLN A 56 -20.57 14.66 25.96
CA GLN A 56 -21.93 14.15 25.75
C GLN A 56 -22.56 14.62 24.44
N ASP A 57 -22.30 15.86 24.02
CA ASP A 57 -22.81 16.44 22.78
C ASP A 57 -22.19 15.80 21.52
N LEU A 58 -20.99 15.23 21.63
CA LEU A 58 -20.26 14.58 20.53
C LEU A 58 -20.38 13.05 20.52
N GLN A 59 -20.69 12.42 21.67
CA GLN A 59 -20.85 10.97 21.80
C GLN A 59 -21.84 10.38 20.80
N ASN A 60 -22.98 11.04 20.59
CA ASN A 60 -24.00 10.60 19.62
C ASN A 60 -23.45 10.56 18.18
N CYS A 61 -22.56 11.48 17.82
CA CYS A 61 -21.89 11.47 16.52
C CYS A 61 -20.91 10.29 16.41
N MET A 62 -20.21 9.96 17.49
CA MET A 62 -19.25 8.86 17.54
C MET A 62 -19.89 7.48 17.45
N ILE A 63 -21.02 7.27 18.15
CA ILE A 63 -21.79 6.02 18.08
C ILE A 63 -22.25 5.78 16.64
N LEU A 64 -22.80 6.81 16.00
CA LEU A 64 -23.25 6.70 14.63
C LEU A 64 -22.11 6.40 13.65
N LEU A 65 -20.98 7.10 13.74
CA LEU A 65 -19.82 6.82 12.88
C LEU A 65 -19.32 5.37 13.06
N SER A 66 -19.38 4.84 14.28
CA SER A 66 -18.98 3.46 14.59
C SER A 66 -19.95 2.43 13.99
N ASP A 67 -21.26 2.67 14.12
CA ASP A 67 -22.31 1.85 13.52
C ASP A 67 -22.19 1.81 11.98
N LEU A 68 -21.86 2.94 11.36
CA LEU A 68 -21.72 3.07 9.91
C LEU A 68 -20.53 2.29 9.35
N VAL A 69 -19.38 2.33 10.03
CA VAL A 69 -18.22 1.51 9.68
C VAL A 69 -18.55 0.02 9.80
N GLY A 70 -19.32 -0.37 10.84
CA GLY A 70 -19.81 -1.75 11.00
C GLY A 70 -20.70 -2.22 9.85
N LEU A 71 -21.61 -1.36 9.37
CA LEU A 71 -22.49 -1.67 8.24
C LEU A 71 -21.75 -1.86 6.91
N THR A 72 -20.62 -1.18 6.72
CA THR A 72 -19.77 -1.39 5.52
C THR A 72 -18.97 -2.69 5.55
N GLY A 73 -18.79 -3.30 6.73
CA GLY A 73 -17.99 -4.52 6.92
C GLY A 73 -18.79 -5.83 7.03
N THR A 74 -20.10 -5.78 7.29
CA THR A 74 -20.93 -6.99 7.45
C THR A 74 -21.54 -7.50 6.15
N ARG A 75 -21.58 -8.83 5.98
CA ARG A 75 -22.35 -9.59 4.98
C ARG A 75 -23.77 -8.99 4.91
N MET A 76 -24.14 -8.32 3.80
CA MET A 76 -25.50 -7.82 3.63
C MET A 76 -26.47 -9.00 3.51
N GLN A 77 -27.04 -9.43 4.64
CA GLN A 77 -28.19 -10.32 4.68
C GLN A 77 -29.46 -9.52 4.35
N PRO A 78 -30.44 -10.08 3.61
CA PRO A 78 -31.63 -9.37 3.13
C PRO A 78 -32.52 -8.74 4.22
N ASN A 79 -32.39 -9.17 5.48
CA ASN A 79 -33.23 -8.72 6.61
C ASN A 79 -32.76 -7.42 7.30
N THR A 80 -31.77 -6.71 6.77
CA THR A 80 -31.23 -5.46 7.34
C THR A 80 -32.20 -4.27 7.31
N ASN A 81 -33.33 -4.37 6.60
CA ASN A 81 -34.36 -3.33 6.59
C ASN A 81 -35.01 -3.07 7.97
N LYS A 82 -35.07 -4.07 8.87
CA LYS A 82 -35.60 -3.88 10.23
C LYS A 82 -34.62 -3.22 11.20
N PHE A 83 -33.31 -3.35 10.97
CA PHE A 83 -32.27 -2.77 11.85
C PHE A 83 -32.11 -1.25 11.62
N ASN A 84 -32.37 -0.78 10.40
CA ASN A 84 -32.24 0.63 10.02
C ASN A 84 -33.34 1.55 10.59
N LEU A 85 -34.57 1.07 10.84
CA LEU A 85 -35.67 1.93 11.29
C LEU A 85 -35.71 2.20 12.80
N ARG A 86 -35.32 1.24 13.65
CA ARG A 86 -35.42 1.40 15.11
C ARG A 86 -34.44 2.44 15.68
N LYS A 87 -33.23 2.55 15.11
CA LYS A 87 -32.23 3.55 15.55
C LYS A 87 -32.56 4.96 15.04
N GLN A 88 -33.14 5.09 13.84
CA GLN A 88 -33.50 6.39 13.24
C GLN A 88 -34.46 7.23 14.11
N ASN A 89 -35.41 6.56 14.79
CA ASN A 89 -36.40 7.20 15.67
C ASN A 89 -35.85 7.65 17.02
N ILE A 90 -34.74 7.07 17.51
CA ILE A 90 -34.10 7.48 18.75
C ILE A 90 -33.30 8.79 18.51
N TYR A 91 -32.68 8.93 17.34
CA TYR A 91 -31.83 10.08 17.02
C TYR A 91 -32.59 11.35 16.63
N CYS A 92 -33.80 11.25 16.07
CA CYS A 92 -34.59 12.44 15.72
C CYS A 92 -35.24 13.13 16.92
N LYS A 93 -35.34 12.48 18.09
CA LYS A 93 -35.98 13.06 19.28
C LYS A 93 -35.07 13.94 20.14
N ASN A 94 -33.75 13.80 20.04
CA ASN A 94 -32.81 14.50 20.94
C ASN A 94 -32.03 15.64 20.27
N SER A 95 -32.40 16.06 19.05
CA SER A 95 -31.71 17.13 18.32
C SER A 95 -32.66 18.13 17.65
N GLU A 96 -33.71 18.54 18.36
CA GLU A 96 -34.68 19.53 17.83
C GLU A 96 -34.02 20.88 17.49
N SER A 97 -32.82 21.18 17.99
CA SER A 97 -32.13 22.46 17.74
C SER A 97 -31.10 22.45 16.60
N LEU A 98 -30.65 21.30 16.08
CA LEU A 98 -29.49 21.27 15.16
C LEU A 98 -29.73 20.68 13.77
N ILE A 99 -30.80 19.91 13.53
CA ILE A 99 -31.06 19.33 12.19
C ILE A 99 -32.58 19.16 11.97
N LYS A 100 -33.19 19.94 11.06
CA LYS A 100 -34.55 19.64 10.56
C LYS A 100 -34.49 18.30 9.78
N PRO A 101 -35.29 17.28 10.16
CA PRO A 101 -35.32 16.02 9.40
C PRO A 101 -35.90 16.26 8.00
N PRO A 102 -35.38 15.64 6.94
CA PRO A 102 -35.99 15.73 5.62
C PRO A 102 -37.35 15.03 5.62
N LYS A 103 -38.41 15.72 5.19
CA LYS A 103 -39.82 15.28 5.23
C LYS A 103 -40.18 14.10 4.28
N ARG A 104 -39.23 13.28 3.80
CA ARG A 104 -39.53 12.18 2.86
C ARG A 104 -38.96 10.85 3.34
N ARG A 105 -39.82 9.81 3.42
CA ARG A 105 -39.43 8.40 3.57
C ARG A 105 -38.43 8.05 2.45
N PHE A 106 -37.24 7.59 2.83
CA PHE A 106 -36.14 7.38 1.91
C PHE A 106 -36.22 6.01 1.23
N THR A 107 -36.28 6.00 -0.10
CA THR A 107 -36.39 4.79 -0.93
C THR A 107 -35.03 4.20 -1.33
N ASN A 108 -33.90 4.85 -0.99
CA ASN A 108 -32.55 4.41 -1.37
C ASN A 108 -31.52 4.59 -0.22
N PRO A 109 -31.13 3.53 0.51
CA PRO A 109 -30.27 3.64 1.71
C PRO A 109 -28.81 4.11 1.47
N PRO A 110 -28.03 3.60 0.48
CA PRO A 110 -26.58 3.81 0.44
C PRO A 110 -26.15 5.25 0.13
N ARG A 111 -26.79 5.90 -0.84
CA ARG A 111 -26.47 7.29 -1.24
C ARG A 111 -26.77 8.30 -0.14
N ASN A 112 -27.84 8.06 0.63
CA ASN A 112 -28.30 8.98 1.67
C ASN A 112 -27.50 8.83 2.96
N LEU A 113 -27.01 7.63 3.26
CA LEU A 113 -26.04 7.37 4.34
C LEU A 113 -24.73 8.13 4.10
N PHE A 114 -24.25 8.10 2.86
CA PHE A 114 -23.06 8.83 2.43
C PHE A 114 -23.23 10.35 2.55
N CYS A 115 -24.35 10.91 2.07
CA CYS A 115 -24.67 12.34 2.26
C CYS A 115 -24.77 12.74 3.74
N PHE A 116 -25.24 11.84 4.61
CA PHE A 116 -25.31 12.07 6.05
C PHE A 116 -23.92 12.06 6.70
N VAL A 117 -23.05 11.11 6.32
CA VAL A 117 -21.64 11.05 6.76
C VAL A 117 -20.87 12.30 6.33
N LEU A 118 -21.04 12.73 5.08
CA LEU A 118 -20.42 13.95 4.56
C LEU A 118 -20.83 15.19 5.37
N ARG A 119 -22.13 15.33 5.68
CA ARG A 119 -22.65 16.43 6.52
C ARG A 119 -22.15 16.40 7.98
N LYS A 120 -21.80 15.22 8.51
CA LYS A 120 -21.21 15.09 9.85
C LYS A 120 -19.70 15.33 9.84
N GLY A 121 -19.00 14.92 8.79
CA GLY A 121 -17.60 15.29 8.55
C GLY A 121 -17.42 16.82 8.55
N THR A 122 -18.35 17.54 7.91
CA THR A 122 -18.37 19.01 7.90
C THR A 122 -18.74 19.65 9.24
N PHE A 123 -19.44 18.95 10.15
CA PHE A 123 -19.73 19.46 11.50
C PHE A 123 -18.52 19.27 12.43
N LEU A 124 -17.95 18.06 12.45
CA LEU A 124 -16.80 17.74 13.29
C LEU A 124 -15.57 18.57 12.92
N SER A 125 -15.44 18.99 11.65
CA SER A 125 -14.35 19.83 11.17
C SER A 125 -14.45 21.31 11.57
N GLN A 126 -15.53 21.74 12.22
CA GLN A 126 -15.75 23.13 12.64
C GLN A 126 -15.43 23.31 14.12
N GLU A 127 -16.39 23.78 14.92
CA GLU A 127 -16.23 24.08 16.34
C GLU A 127 -15.66 22.90 17.16
N PRO A 128 -16.09 21.63 16.98
CA PRO A 128 -15.50 20.51 17.71
C PRO A 128 -14.00 20.35 17.46
N PHE A 129 -13.54 20.55 16.21
CA PHE A 129 -12.13 20.50 15.86
C PHE A 129 -11.34 21.70 16.42
N GLN A 130 -11.93 22.89 16.45
CA GLN A 130 -11.28 24.06 17.09
C GLN A 130 -11.10 23.83 18.59
N GLN A 131 -12.11 23.31 19.27
CA GLN A 131 -12.03 23.03 20.71
C GLN A 131 -11.09 21.86 21.02
N TYR A 132 -11.02 20.84 20.16
CA TYR A 132 -10.02 19.78 20.25
C TYR A 132 -8.59 20.34 20.24
N GLN A 133 -8.31 21.32 19.37
CA GLN A 133 -6.98 21.93 19.26
C GLN A 133 -6.52 22.65 20.53
N ASN A 134 -7.45 23.05 21.40
CA ASN A 134 -7.17 23.68 22.70
C ASN A 134 -7.22 22.68 23.87
N SER A 135 -7.25 21.37 23.58
CA SER A 135 -7.37 20.32 24.60
C SER A 135 -6.05 19.56 24.81
N MET A 136 -5.92 18.93 25.97
CA MET A 136 -4.81 18.02 26.31
C MET A 136 -4.62 16.86 25.30
N TYR A 137 -5.67 16.49 24.55
CA TYR A 137 -5.58 15.46 23.52
C TYR A 137 -4.76 15.94 22.32
N PHE A 138 -4.91 17.22 21.96
CA PHE A 138 -4.11 17.82 20.90
C PHE A 138 -2.67 18.08 21.35
N GLU A 139 -2.46 18.48 22.60
CA GLU A 139 -1.11 18.53 23.20
C GLU A 139 -0.40 17.16 23.13
N ARG A 140 -1.11 16.08 23.47
CA ARG A 140 -0.59 14.71 23.30
C ARG A 140 -0.33 14.36 21.85
N PHE A 141 -1.17 14.80 20.92
CA PHE A 141 -0.89 14.62 19.49
C PHE A 141 0.42 15.31 19.08
N LEU A 142 0.69 16.53 19.58
CA LEU A 142 1.95 17.23 19.33
C LEU A 142 3.15 16.46 19.89
N GLN A 143 3.07 15.92 21.11
CA GLN A 143 4.13 15.07 21.68
C GLN A 143 4.41 13.84 20.80
N TRP A 144 3.37 13.19 20.26
CA TRP A 144 3.51 12.09 19.30
C TRP A 144 4.18 12.54 18.00
N LYS A 145 3.80 13.71 17.47
CA LYS A 145 4.41 14.28 16.26
C LYS A 145 5.87 14.68 16.48
N MET A 146 6.26 15.12 17.68
CA MET A 146 7.67 15.34 18.03
C MET A 146 8.46 14.04 18.01
N LEU A 147 7.90 12.94 18.54
CA LEU A 147 8.53 11.62 18.47
C LEU A 147 8.67 11.11 17.04
N GLU A 148 7.64 11.29 16.22
CA GLU A 148 7.64 10.95 14.79
C GLU A 148 8.77 11.69 14.05
N ARG A 149 8.94 13.00 14.30
CA ARG A 149 9.94 13.85 13.62
C ARG A 149 11.38 13.66 14.10
N LYS A 150 11.66 12.76 15.06
CA LYS A 150 13.03 12.52 15.51
C LYS A 150 13.91 12.00 14.35
N PRO A 151 15.17 12.46 14.23
CA PRO A 151 16.07 12.00 13.18
C PRO A 151 16.25 10.48 13.19
N ILE A 152 16.10 9.86 12.01
CA ILE A 152 16.23 8.42 11.84
C ILE A 152 17.69 8.06 11.60
N THR A 153 18.20 7.09 12.34
CA THR A 153 19.55 6.56 12.15
C THR A 153 19.53 5.04 12.18
N LYS A 154 20.60 4.41 11.68
CA LYS A 154 20.76 2.94 11.74
C LYS A 154 20.60 2.35 13.15
N LYS A 155 20.81 3.14 14.22
CA LYS A 155 20.70 2.70 15.62
C LYS A 155 19.26 2.39 16.04
N LEU A 156 18.26 2.89 15.30
CA LEU A 156 16.84 2.60 15.54
C LEU A 156 16.49 1.14 15.24
N PHE A 157 17.24 0.50 14.33
CA PHE A 157 16.93 -0.81 13.81
C PHE A 157 17.88 -1.88 14.32
N ARG A 158 17.37 -3.09 14.54
CA ARG A 158 18.15 -4.34 14.59
C ARG A 158 18.08 -4.99 13.22
N GLN A 159 19.22 -5.35 12.65
CA GLN A 159 19.30 -6.03 11.37
C GLN A 159 19.31 -7.56 11.59
N TYR A 160 18.64 -8.28 10.69
CA TYR A 160 18.54 -9.74 10.68
C TYR A 160 19.10 -10.28 9.37
N ARG A 161 18.46 -11.29 8.76
CA ARG A 161 18.93 -11.97 7.54
C ARG A 161 18.76 -11.13 6.28
N LEU A 162 19.58 -11.41 5.28
CA LEU A 162 19.38 -10.97 3.89
C LEU A 162 18.13 -11.64 3.32
N LEU A 163 17.29 -10.88 2.63
CA LEU A 163 16.05 -11.34 1.98
C LEU A 163 16.19 -11.42 0.45
N GLY A 164 17.05 -10.59 -0.14
CA GLY A 164 17.32 -10.59 -1.57
C GLY A 164 18.28 -9.50 -2.00
N LYS A 165 18.73 -9.54 -3.26
CA LYS A 165 19.55 -8.51 -3.90
C LYS A 165 18.80 -7.91 -5.09
N GLY A 166 18.89 -6.59 -5.23
CA GLY A 166 18.29 -5.82 -6.32
C GLY A 166 19.34 -5.02 -7.07
N GLY A 167 18.93 -4.25 -8.09
CA GLY A 167 19.87 -3.59 -9.02
C GLY A 167 20.88 -2.62 -8.39
N PHE A 168 20.63 -2.07 -7.21
CA PHE A 168 21.52 -1.09 -6.55
C PHE A 168 21.98 -1.52 -5.16
N GLY A 169 21.67 -2.74 -4.73
CA GLY A 169 22.07 -3.22 -3.41
C GLY A 169 21.18 -4.34 -2.88
N GLU A 170 20.90 -4.32 -1.58
CA GLU A 170 20.45 -5.48 -0.83
C GLU A 170 19.19 -5.18 -0.01
N VAL A 171 18.35 -6.18 0.20
CA VAL A 171 17.15 -6.07 1.03
C VAL A 171 17.31 -6.93 2.27
N TRP A 172 17.34 -6.31 3.45
CA TRP A 172 17.59 -6.99 4.72
C TRP A 172 16.35 -6.99 5.60
N ALA A 173 16.05 -8.08 6.28
CA ALA A 173 15.07 -8.04 7.37
C ALA A 173 15.60 -7.15 8.50
N CYS A 174 14.76 -6.28 9.03
CA CYS A 174 15.11 -5.44 10.17
C CYS A 174 13.92 -5.32 11.14
N GLN A 175 14.21 -4.88 12.37
CA GLN A 175 13.22 -4.65 13.40
C GLN A 175 13.42 -3.29 14.04
N VAL A 176 12.35 -2.51 14.20
CA VAL A 176 12.38 -1.28 14.99
C VAL A 176 12.54 -1.66 16.46
N ARG A 177 13.62 -1.18 17.09
CA ARG A 177 13.98 -1.58 18.46
C ARG A 177 12.93 -1.21 19.50
N ALA A 178 12.29 -0.05 19.33
CA ALA A 178 11.34 0.47 20.30
C ALA A 178 9.99 -0.29 20.26
N THR A 179 9.46 -0.55 19.06
CA THR A 179 8.13 -1.13 18.88
C THR A 179 8.16 -2.65 18.76
N GLY A 180 9.26 -3.21 18.25
CA GLY A 180 9.42 -4.60 17.89
C GLY A 180 8.90 -4.94 16.49
N MET A 181 8.45 -3.95 15.71
CA MET A 181 7.89 -4.16 14.38
C MET A 181 8.96 -4.63 13.39
N MET A 182 8.62 -5.64 12.58
CA MET A 182 9.48 -6.17 11.52
C MET A 182 9.24 -5.44 10.20
N TYR A 183 10.33 -5.15 9.48
CA TYR A 183 10.34 -4.51 8.17
C TYR A 183 11.38 -5.15 7.25
N ALA A 184 11.30 -4.82 5.97
CA ALA A 184 12.36 -5.04 4.99
C ALA A 184 13.11 -3.72 4.75
N CYS A 185 14.42 -3.71 4.91
CA CYS A 185 15.29 -2.56 4.67
C CYS A 185 16.00 -2.73 3.32
N LYS A 186 15.49 -2.07 2.28
CA LYS A 186 16.14 -1.97 0.96
C LYS A 186 17.26 -0.93 1.05
N LYS A 187 18.50 -1.41 1.01
CA LYS A 187 19.73 -0.61 1.09
C LYS A 187 20.33 -0.46 -0.30
N LEU A 188 20.39 0.78 -0.78
CA LEU A 188 21.03 1.14 -2.04
C LEU A 188 22.45 1.63 -1.75
N ASP A 189 23.46 1.02 -2.36
CA ASP A 189 24.84 1.49 -2.24
C ASP A 189 25.03 2.81 -3.01
N LYS A 190 25.51 3.85 -2.32
CA LYS A 190 25.69 5.19 -2.91
C LYS A 190 26.65 5.16 -4.12
N GLY A 191 27.68 4.32 -4.06
CA GLY A 191 28.63 4.15 -5.15
C GLY A 191 28.00 3.49 -6.38
N HIS A 192 27.20 2.43 -6.20
CA HIS A 192 26.46 1.80 -7.29
C HIS A 192 25.37 2.70 -7.87
N VAL A 193 24.63 3.43 -7.04
CA VAL A 193 23.63 4.41 -7.49
C VAL A 193 24.29 5.45 -8.40
N LYS A 194 25.38 6.06 -7.96
CA LYS A 194 26.13 7.05 -8.75
C LYS A 194 26.71 6.47 -10.03
N LYS A 195 27.38 5.31 -9.94
CA LYS A 195 28.00 4.65 -11.11
C LYS A 195 26.99 4.34 -12.21
N ARG A 196 25.77 3.97 -11.83
CA ARG A 196 24.68 3.59 -12.76
C ARG A 196 23.73 4.75 -13.09
N ARG A 197 23.98 5.97 -12.61
CA ARG A 197 23.10 7.14 -12.76
C ARG A 197 21.66 6.86 -12.27
N GLY A 198 21.56 6.14 -11.16
CA GLY A 198 20.31 5.64 -10.58
C GLY A 198 19.60 6.62 -9.63
N GLU A 199 20.13 7.83 -9.44
CA GLU A 199 19.64 8.81 -8.47
C GLU A 199 18.16 9.15 -8.70
N LYS A 200 17.78 9.38 -9.96
CA LYS A 200 16.39 9.67 -10.34
C LYS A 200 15.45 8.51 -10.07
N LEU A 201 15.88 7.28 -10.31
CA LEU A 201 15.05 6.08 -10.08
C LEU A 201 14.84 5.86 -8.58
N ALA A 202 15.92 5.98 -7.78
CA ALA A 202 15.87 5.83 -6.33
C ALA A 202 14.99 6.90 -5.67
N LEU A 203 15.13 8.16 -6.09
CA LEU A 203 14.31 9.25 -5.55
C LEU A 203 12.83 9.09 -5.95
N ASN A 204 12.56 8.76 -7.21
CA ASN A 204 11.21 8.53 -7.71
C ASN A 204 10.52 7.36 -6.98
N GLU A 205 11.21 6.23 -6.77
CA GLU A 205 10.66 5.11 -6.00
C GLU A 205 10.27 5.56 -4.59
N LYS A 206 11.19 6.28 -3.90
CA LYS A 206 10.96 6.80 -2.55
C LYS A 206 9.76 7.73 -2.51
N GLU A 207 9.69 8.73 -3.39
CA GLU A 207 8.62 9.74 -3.41
C GLU A 207 7.25 9.12 -3.70
N LEU A 208 7.16 8.18 -4.65
CA LEU A 208 5.90 7.49 -4.93
C LEU A 208 5.44 6.64 -3.74
N LEU A 209 6.37 5.96 -3.06
CA LEU A 209 6.06 5.18 -1.87
C LEU A 209 5.66 6.04 -0.65
N GLU A 210 6.07 7.31 -0.59
CA GLU A 210 5.59 8.27 0.43
C GLU A 210 4.14 8.71 0.18
N GLU A 211 3.73 8.79 -1.08
CA GLU A 211 2.38 9.22 -1.45
C GLU A 211 1.35 8.08 -1.42
N VAL A 212 1.76 6.84 -1.60
CA VAL A 212 0.87 5.67 -1.68
C VAL A 212 0.66 5.05 -0.30
N ASP A 213 -0.60 4.99 0.13
CA ASP A 213 -1.04 4.19 1.28
C ASP A 213 -2.04 3.16 0.77
N SER A 214 -1.58 1.91 0.63
CA SER A 214 -2.39 0.83 0.10
C SER A 214 -2.03 -0.48 0.77
N ARG A 215 -3.04 -1.29 1.10
CA ARG A 215 -2.84 -2.66 1.60
C ARG A 215 -2.26 -3.61 0.54
N PHE A 216 -2.33 -3.24 -0.74
CA PHE A 216 -1.94 -4.06 -1.88
C PHE A 216 -0.66 -3.57 -2.55
N VAL A 217 -0.01 -2.55 -1.97
CA VAL A 217 1.31 -2.05 -2.35
C VAL A 217 2.18 -2.05 -1.09
N VAL A 218 3.48 -2.31 -1.21
CA VAL A 218 4.39 -2.17 -0.07
C VAL A 218 4.41 -0.70 0.39
N ASN A 219 4.21 -0.46 1.67
CA ASN A 219 4.27 0.89 2.23
C ASN A 219 5.69 1.18 2.73
N LEU A 220 6.14 2.42 2.53
CA LEU A 220 7.36 2.97 3.13
C LEU A 220 7.07 3.47 4.55
N ALA A 221 7.88 3.05 5.51
CA ALA A 221 7.82 3.50 6.89
C ALA A 221 8.92 4.51 7.23
N TYR A 222 10.12 4.33 6.67
CA TYR A 222 11.25 5.22 6.90
C TYR A 222 12.14 5.34 5.67
N ALA A 223 12.65 6.53 5.38
CA ALA A 223 13.73 6.76 4.43
C ALA A 223 14.86 7.50 5.14
N TYR A 224 16.06 6.91 5.14
CA TYR A 224 17.22 7.51 5.80
C TYR A 224 18.52 7.14 5.08
N GLU A 225 19.61 7.81 5.43
CA GLU A 225 20.93 7.51 4.90
C GLU A 225 21.93 7.04 5.95
N THR A 226 22.98 6.37 5.47
CA THR A 226 24.20 6.10 6.22
C THR A 226 25.40 6.66 5.45
N LYS A 227 26.61 6.44 5.98
CA LYS A 227 27.85 6.81 5.29
C LYS A 227 27.94 6.23 3.87
N HIS A 228 27.42 5.03 3.64
CA HIS A 228 27.60 4.32 2.36
C HIS A 228 26.30 3.96 1.65
N THR A 229 25.15 4.05 2.31
CA THR A 229 23.88 3.56 1.76
C THR A 229 22.74 4.53 1.93
N LEU A 230 21.79 4.47 1.01
CA LEU A 230 20.44 5.00 1.14
C LEU A 230 19.51 3.85 1.56
N CYS A 231 18.63 4.06 2.53
CA CYS A 231 17.82 3.01 3.14
C CYS A 231 16.34 3.34 3.04
N MET A 232 15.55 2.47 2.41
CA MET A 232 14.09 2.47 2.49
C MET A 232 13.64 1.32 3.37
N VAL A 233 12.89 1.63 4.42
CA VAL A 233 12.30 0.64 5.34
C VAL A 233 10.85 0.43 4.93
N LEU A 234 10.60 -0.73 4.33
CA LEU A 234 9.38 -1.12 3.64
C LEU A 234 8.66 -2.23 4.40
N THR A 235 7.36 -2.35 4.16
CA THR A 235 6.51 -3.45 4.68
C THR A 235 7.20 -4.81 4.51
N MET A 236 7.25 -5.61 5.59
CA MET A 236 7.85 -6.94 5.57
C MET A 236 6.97 -7.93 4.79
N MET A 237 7.54 -8.57 3.77
CA MET A 237 6.88 -9.59 2.95
C MET A 237 7.66 -10.90 3.05
N SER A 238 7.34 -11.73 4.06
CA SER A 238 8.10 -12.94 4.38
C SER A 238 7.72 -14.18 3.57
N GLY A 239 6.62 -14.12 2.83
CA GLY A 239 6.11 -15.22 2.02
C GLY A 239 6.83 -15.41 0.68
N GLY A 240 7.83 -14.59 0.35
CA GLY A 240 8.56 -14.67 -0.92
C GLY A 240 7.84 -14.00 -2.08
N ASP A 241 8.45 -14.02 -3.26
CA ASP A 241 7.86 -13.48 -4.49
C ASP A 241 7.01 -14.53 -5.24
N LEU A 242 6.07 -14.06 -6.04
CA LEU A 242 5.12 -14.91 -6.76
C LEU A 242 5.81 -15.80 -7.80
N LYS A 243 6.98 -15.40 -8.33
CA LYS A 243 7.77 -16.26 -9.23
C LYS A 243 8.17 -17.54 -8.52
N PHE A 244 8.66 -17.46 -7.29
CA PHE A 244 8.97 -18.65 -6.48
C PHE A 244 7.74 -19.56 -6.32
N HIS A 245 6.57 -18.96 -6.06
CA HIS A 245 5.30 -19.71 -5.94
C HIS A 245 4.87 -20.39 -7.24
N ILE A 246 5.15 -19.80 -8.40
CA ILE A 246 4.80 -20.36 -9.71
C ILE A 246 5.77 -21.49 -10.11
N TYR A 247 7.07 -21.30 -9.87
CA TYR A 247 8.12 -22.12 -10.49
C TYR A 247 8.83 -23.09 -9.55
N ASN A 248 8.94 -22.76 -8.26
CA ASN A 248 9.77 -23.50 -7.29
C ASN A 248 8.93 -24.30 -6.30
N MET A 249 7.66 -23.95 -6.09
CA MET A 249 6.76 -24.75 -5.28
C MET A 249 6.39 -26.07 -5.96
N LYS A 250 6.30 -27.13 -5.16
CA LYS A 250 5.81 -28.45 -5.62
C LYS A 250 4.35 -28.38 -6.07
N GLN A 251 3.54 -27.57 -5.39
CA GLN A 251 2.12 -27.38 -5.70
C GLN A 251 1.95 -26.21 -6.67
N LYS A 252 1.35 -26.48 -7.82
CA LYS A 252 0.93 -25.43 -8.76
C LYS A 252 -0.22 -24.61 -8.17
N LEU A 253 -0.36 -23.36 -8.61
CA LEU A 253 -1.48 -22.51 -8.21
C LEU A 253 -2.79 -23.07 -8.80
N ASP A 254 -3.78 -23.29 -7.95
CA ASP A 254 -5.14 -23.63 -8.38
C ASP A 254 -5.91 -22.39 -8.84
N LYS A 255 -7.07 -22.60 -9.50
CA LYS A 255 -7.93 -21.53 -10.04
C LYS A 255 -8.31 -20.49 -8.99
N HIS A 256 -8.59 -20.91 -7.75
CA HIS A 256 -9.02 -20.01 -6.69
C HIS A 256 -7.86 -19.12 -6.23
N ARG A 257 -6.66 -19.69 -6.07
CA ARG A 257 -5.43 -18.94 -5.76
C ARG A 257 -5.04 -17.95 -6.86
N VAL A 258 -5.18 -18.34 -8.13
CA VAL A 258 -4.97 -17.44 -9.30
C VAL A 258 -5.95 -16.27 -9.25
N CYS A 259 -7.25 -16.54 -9.06
CA CYS A 259 -8.29 -15.51 -9.00
C CYS A 259 -8.07 -14.56 -7.81
N PHE A 260 -7.76 -15.09 -6.63
CA PHE A 260 -7.52 -14.31 -5.42
C PHE A 260 -6.33 -13.35 -5.58
N TYR A 261 -5.17 -13.83 -6.04
CA TYR A 261 -4.01 -12.96 -6.25
C TYR A 261 -4.25 -11.93 -7.36
N ALA A 262 -4.92 -12.32 -8.45
CA ALA A 262 -5.29 -11.38 -9.50
C ALA A 262 -6.22 -10.26 -8.98
N ALA A 263 -7.14 -10.58 -8.06
CA ALA A 263 -8.04 -9.60 -7.46
C ALA A 263 -7.29 -8.62 -6.54
N GLU A 264 -6.36 -9.09 -5.74
CA GLU A 264 -5.51 -8.23 -4.90
C GLU A 264 -4.60 -7.32 -5.75
N VAL A 265 -4.02 -7.85 -6.83
CA VAL A 265 -3.21 -7.05 -7.77
C VAL A 265 -4.08 -6.02 -8.48
N CYS A 266 -5.29 -6.38 -8.90
CA CYS A 266 -6.26 -5.45 -9.48
C CYS A 266 -6.57 -4.29 -8.52
N CYS A 267 -6.73 -4.56 -7.23
CA CYS A 267 -6.92 -3.51 -6.23
C CYS A 267 -5.67 -2.62 -6.07
N GLY A 268 -4.47 -3.22 -6.04
CA GLY A 268 -3.21 -2.48 -6.00
C GLY A 268 -3.04 -1.54 -7.19
N LEU A 269 -3.28 -2.03 -8.41
CA LEU A 269 -3.26 -1.21 -9.63
C LEU A 269 -4.32 -0.11 -9.59
N THR A 270 -5.53 -0.42 -9.13
CA THR A 270 -6.60 0.59 -8.99
C THR A 270 -6.17 1.72 -8.06
N HIS A 271 -5.56 1.42 -6.90
CA HIS A 271 -5.08 2.45 -5.96
C HIS A 271 -3.93 3.30 -6.52
N LEU A 272 -3.03 2.71 -7.31
CA LEU A 272 -1.98 3.46 -8.01
C LEU A 272 -2.60 4.38 -9.08
N HIS A 273 -3.55 3.86 -9.85
CA HIS A 273 -4.25 4.58 -10.91
C HIS A 273 -5.10 5.74 -10.39
N GLU A 274 -5.71 5.62 -9.22
CA GLU A 274 -6.42 6.71 -8.53
C GLU A 274 -5.51 7.90 -8.17
N LYS A 275 -4.19 7.66 -8.07
CA LYS A 275 -3.16 8.70 -7.88
C LYS A 275 -2.48 9.08 -9.19
N SER A 276 -3.02 8.65 -10.32
CA SER A 276 -2.44 8.82 -11.67
C SER A 276 -1.04 8.21 -11.81
N ILE A 277 -0.74 7.11 -11.10
CA ILE A 277 0.56 6.43 -11.16
C ILE A 277 0.45 5.22 -12.10
N ALA A 278 1.22 5.20 -13.18
CA ALA A 278 1.43 4.00 -14.00
C ALA A 278 2.58 3.17 -13.41
N TYR A 279 2.36 1.89 -13.16
CA TYR A 279 3.33 1.02 -12.48
C TYR A 279 4.43 0.50 -13.42
N ARG A 280 4.07 0.03 -14.61
CA ARG A 280 4.95 -0.30 -15.75
C ARG A 280 5.92 -1.49 -15.59
N ASP A 281 5.97 -2.17 -14.44
CA ASP A 281 6.82 -3.35 -14.25
C ASP A 281 6.10 -4.50 -13.54
N LEU A 282 4.85 -4.78 -13.94
CA LEU A 282 4.09 -5.92 -13.40
C LEU A 282 4.62 -7.25 -13.93
N LYS A 283 5.17 -8.05 -13.01
CA LYS A 283 5.72 -9.39 -13.24
C LYS A 283 5.71 -10.17 -11.92
N PRO A 284 5.79 -11.52 -11.95
CA PRO A 284 5.76 -12.34 -10.73
C PRO A 284 6.83 -11.98 -9.70
N GLU A 285 8.03 -11.56 -10.11
CA GLU A 285 9.11 -11.15 -9.20
C GLU A 285 8.73 -9.96 -8.31
N ASN A 286 7.86 -9.07 -8.78
CA ASN A 286 7.52 -7.84 -8.07
C ASN A 286 6.24 -7.99 -7.22
N ILE A 287 5.62 -9.18 -7.19
CA ILE A 287 4.45 -9.47 -6.37
C ILE A 287 4.91 -10.31 -5.18
N LEU A 288 4.88 -9.74 -3.98
CA LEU A 288 5.40 -10.38 -2.77
C LEU A 288 4.27 -10.83 -1.87
N LEU A 289 4.45 -11.92 -1.12
CA LEU A 289 3.49 -12.45 -0.16
C LEU A 289 3.89 -12.10 1.28
N ASP A 290 2.91 -11.77 2.12
CA ASP A 290 3.11 -11.65 3.57
C ASP A 290 2.97 -13.01 4.28
N ASP A 291 3.13 -13.04 5.61
CA ASP A 291 3.01 -14.25 6.44
C ASP A 291 1.58 -14.82 6.52
N LYS A 292 0.58 -14.04 6.09
CA LYS A 292 -0.83 -14.45 6.01
C LYS A 292 -1.22 -14.90 4.62
N GLY A 293 -0.35 -14.73 3.63
CA GLY A 293 -0.54 -15.14 2.24
C GLY A 293 -1.20 -14.09 1.36
N HIS A 294 -1.37 -12.86 1.83
CA HIS A 294 -1.82 -11.74 1.01
C HIS A 294 -0.67 -11.20 0.17
N ILE A 295 -0.96 -10.76 -1.06
CA ILE A 295 0.05 -10.18 -1.94
C ILE A 295 0.12 -8.65 -1.82
N ARG A 296 1.29 -8.11 -2.15
CA ARG A 296 1.49 -6.70 -2.43
C ARG A 296 2.39 -6.49 -3.64
N ILE A 297 2.08 -5.46 -4.42
CA ILE A 297 2.96 -4.92 -5.44
C ILE A 297 4.16 -4.25 -4.76
N SER A 298 5.36 -4.55 -5.26
CA SER A 298 6.63 -3.99 -4.78
C SER A 298 7.42 -3.33 -5.92
N ASP A 299 8.56 -2.72 -5.61
CA ASP A 299 9.47 -2.07 -6.58
C ASP A 299 8.80 -1.06 -7.53
N LEU A 300 8.67 0.18 -7.06
CA LEU A 300 8.11 1.28 -7.83
C LEU A 300 9.18 2.04 -8.65
N GLY A 301 10.38 1.48 -8.81
CA GLY A 301 11.49 2.17 -9.47
C GLY A 301 11.20 2.61 -10.91
N LEU A 302 10.37 1.85 -11.63
CA LEU A 302 9.94 2.19 -12.99
C LEU A 302 8.57 2.86 -13.07
N ALA A 303 7.88 3.04 -11.94
CA ALA A 303 6.59 3.70 -11.92
C ALA A 303 6.71 5.19 -12.26
N VAL A 304 5.64 5.80 -12.76
CA VAL A 304 5.61 7.23 -13.08
C VAL A 304 4.26 7.83 -12.75
N LYS A 305 4.28 9.00 -12.10
CA LYS A 305 3.09 9.81 -11.89
C LYS A 305 2.79 10.62 -13.15
N LEU A 306 1.64 10.36 -13.74
CA LEU A 306 1.13 11.07 -14.90
C LEU A 306 0.55 12.42 -14.44
N SER A 307 0.94 13.50 -15.11
CA SER A 307 0.20 14.77 -14.97
C SER A 307 -1.18 14.60 -15.61
N GLU A 308 -2.20 15.31 -15.10
CA GLU A 308 -3.57 15.21 -15.60
C GLU A 308 -3.64 15.30 -17.13
N GLY A 309 -4.26 14.29 -17.75
CA GLY A 309 -4.44 14.20 -19.20
C GLY A 309 -3.17 13.96 -20.03
N ARG A 310 -1.98 13.83 -19.42
CA ARG A 310 -0.72 13.64 -20.14
C ARG A 310 -0.31 12.18 -20.20
N LEU A 311 -0.02 11.72 -21.41
CA LEU A 311 0.61 10.42 -21.67
C LEU A 311 2.14 10.55 -21.61
N VAL A 312 2.79 9.46 -21.23
CA VAL A 312 4.25 9.35 -21.20
C VAL A 312 4.77 8.58 -22.40
N ARG A 313 6.07 8.75 -22.70
CA ARG A 313 6.78 7.97 -23.71
C ARG A 313 8.04 7.38 -23.09
N GLY A 314 8.35 6.13 -23.41
CA GLY A 314 9.58 5.46 -22.98
C GLY A 314 9.40 3.96 -22.91
N MET A 315 10.31 3.22 -23.54
CA MET A 315 10.33 1.76 -23.52
C MET A 315 11.03 1.29 -22.23
N VAL A 316 10.24 1.16 -21.16
CA VAL A 316 10.68 0.69 -19.85
C VAL A 316 9.82 -0.49 -19.40
N GLY A 317 10.41 -1.34 -18.56
CA GLY A 317 9.78 -2.56 -18.06
C GLY A 317 10.54 -3.81 -18.49
N THR A 318 10.01 -4.97 -18.08
CA THR A 318 10.63 -6.27 -18.37
C THR A 318 10.11 -6.83 -19.70
N VAL A 319 11.01 -7.20 -20.61
CA VAL A 319 10.66 -7.82 -21.90
C VAL A 319 9.83 -9.09 -21.65
N GLY A 320 8.68 -9.23 -22.32
CA GLY A 320 7.68 -10.28 -22.05
C GLY A 320 6.43 -9.76 -21.34
N TYR A 321 6.55 -8.66 -20.58
CA TYR A 321 5.45 -8.03 -19.84
C TYR A 321 5.14 -6.62 -20.33
N MET A 322 6.03 -6.00 -21.11
CA MET A 322 5.77 -4.72 -21.76
C MET A 322 4.59 -4.83 -22.73
N ALA A 323 3.66 -3.88 -22.64
CA ALA A 323 2.52 -3.81 -23.54
C ALA A 323 2.95 -3.42 -24.98
N PRO A 324 2.18 -3.79 -26.02
CA PRO A 324 2.54 -3.50 -27.41
C PRO A 324 2.81 -2.02 -27.69
N GLU A 325 2.02 -1.10 -27.12
CA GLU A 325 2.22 0.34 -27.27
C GLU A 325 3.53 0.85 -26.61
N VAL A 326 4.06 0.14 -25.61
CA VAL A 326 5.36 0.46 -24.99
C VAL A 326 6.49 0.03 -25.92
N ILE A 327 6.37 -1.16 -26.53
CA ILE A 327 7.35 -1.72 -27.46
C ILE A 327 7.40 -0.91 -28.77
N SER A 328 6.24 -0.53 -29.30
CA SER A 328 6.14 0.33 -30.49
C SER A 328 6.64 1.76 -30.27
N GLY A 329 6.92 2.15 -29.02
CA GLY A 329 7.40 3.49 -28.67
C GLY A 329 6.33 4.57 -28.74
N ASP A 330 5.05 4.18 -28.64
CA ASP A 330 3.90 5.08 -28.62
C ASP A 330 3.82 5.84 -27.28
N LYS A 331 2.94 6.84 -27.24
CA LYS A 331 2.55 7.47 -25.98
C LYS A 331 1.51 6.60 -25.28
N TYR A 332 1.67 6.38 -23.98
CA TYR A 332 0.79 5.54 -23.19
C TYR A 332 0.49 6.12 -21.81
N GLY A 333 -0.57 5.60 -21.19
CA GLY A 333 -1.01 5.95 -19.85
C GLY A 333 -1.12 4.72 -18.96
N LEU A 334 -2.11 4.70 -18.07
CA LEU A 334 -2.34 3.64 -17.07
C LEU A 334 -2.65 2.25 -17.68
N CYS A 335 -3.10 2.23 -18.93
CA CYS A 335 -3.49 1.03 -19.68
C CYS A 335 -2.46 -0.09 -19.79
N VAL A 336 -1.17 0.26 -19.69
CA VAL A 336 -0.07 -0.72 -19.78
C VAL A 336 -0.09 -1.68 -18.59
N ASP A 337 -0.63 -1.26 -17.45
CA ASP A 337 -0.68 -2.10 -16.25
C ASP A 337 -1.75 -3.19 -16.35
N TRP A 338 -2.86 -2.93 -17.06
CA TRP A 338 -3.90 -3.93 -17.33
C TRP A 338 -3.41 -5.03 -18.26
N TRP A 339 -2.55 -4.69 -19.22
CA TRP A 339 -1.82 -5.69 -20.01
C TRP A 339 -0.93 -6.56 -19.11
N GLY A 340 -0.17 -5.92 -18.22
CA GLY A 340 0.65 -6.63 -17.22
C GLY A 340 -0.17 -7.59 -16.38
N LEU A 341 -1.38 -7.20 -15.95
CA LEU A 341 -2.30 -8.08 -15.21
C LEU A 341 -2.72 -9.30 -16.04
N GLY A 342 -2.98 -9.12 -17.35
CA GLY A 342 -3.24 -10.21 -18.27
C GLY A 342 -2.06 -11.20 -18.37
N CYS A 343 -0.84 -10.68 -18.52
CA CYS A 343 0.38 -11.50 -18.50
C CYS A 343 0.51 -12.29 -17.19
N LEU A 344 0.24 -11.65 -16.05
CA LEU A 344 0.34 -12.26 -14.73
C LEU A 344 -0.68 -13.39 -14.52
N ILE A 345 -1.95 -13.17 -14.88
CA ILE A 345 -3.00 -14.20 -14.79
C ILE A 345 -2.66 -15.39 -15.70
N TYR A 346 -2.20 -15.10 -16.92
CA TYR A 346 -1.75 -16.13 -17.86
C TYR A 346 -0.63 -16.97 -17.24
N GLU A 347 0.41 -16.33 -16.72
CA GLU A 347 1.58 -17.01 -16.20
C GLU A 347 1.31 -17.80 -14.91
N MET A 348 0.49 -17.27 -14.01
CA MET A 348 0.03 -18.01 -12.83
C MET A 348 -0.71 -19.30 -13.22
N THR A 349 -1.42 -19.30 -14.36
CA THR A 349 -2.18 -20.46 -14.86
C THR A 349 -1.29 -21.44 -15.66
N ALA A 350 -0.47 -20.91 -16.57
CA ALA A 350 0.33 -21.71 -17.50
C ALA A 350 1.72 -22.09 -16.99
N ALA A 351 2.20 -21.47 -15.91
CA ALA A 351 3.59 -21.54 -15.45
C ALA A 351 4.60 -21.24 -16.59
N LYS A 352 4.24 -20.26 -17.43
CA LYS A 352 5.07 -19.64 -18.46
C LYS A 352 4.42 -18.31 -18.91
N PRO A 353 5.18 -17.32 -19.38
CA PRO A 353 4.62 -16.11 -19.97
C PRO A 353 3.82 -16.39 -21.27
N PRO A 354 2.91 -15.48 -21.70
CA PRO A 354 2.04 -15.69 -22.86
C PRO A 354 2.78 -15.82 -24.21
N PHE A 355 3.90 -15.11 -24.37
CA PHE A 355 4.65 -15.04 -25.64
C PHE A 355 6.02 -15.73 -25.59
N LYS A 356 6.28 -16.50 -24.51
CA LYS A 356 7.56 -17.18 -24.31
C LYS A 356 7.35 -18.60 -23.78
N GLY A 357 7.95 -19.57 -24.44
CA GLY A 357 7.97 -20.97 -24.04
C GLY A 357 8.72 -21.21 -22.74
N ARG A 358 8.41 -22.34 -22.07
CA ARG A 358 9.07 -22.71 -20.82
C ARG A 358 10.55 -23.01 -21.07
N LYS A 359 11.45 -22.30 -20.37
CA LYS A 359 12.91 -22.37 -20.56
C LYS A 359 13.38 -22.02 -21.99
N GLU A 360 12.53 -21.42 -22.82
CA GLU A 360 12.89 -20.98 -24.16
C GLU A 360 13.88 -19.80 -24.06
N ASN A 361 15.00 -19.87 -24.79
CA ASN A 361 15.89 -18.73 -24.94
C ASN A 361 15.54 -18.02 -26.25
N VAL A 362 14.88 -16.87 -26.15
CA VAL A 362 14.37 -16.11 -27.30
C VAL A 362 15.08 -14.78 -27.35
N MET A 363 15.53 -14.39 -28.55
CA MET A 363 16.08 -13.07 -28.74
C MET A 363 15.05 -11.98 -28.45
N ARG A 364 15.49 -10.86 -27.87
CA ARG A 364 14.61 -9.74 -27.52
C ARG A 364 13.73 -9.28 -28.67
N GLN A 365 14.30 -9.11 -29.86
CA GLN A 365 13.59 -8.63 -31.06
C GLN A 365 12.49 -9.61 -31.50
N GLU A 366 12.78 -10.91 -31.46
CA GLU A 366 11.80 -11.95 -31.77
C GLU A 366 10.64 -11.90 -30.77
N LEU A 367 10.93 -11.81 -29.47
CA LEU A 367 9.89 -11.71 -28.44
C LEU A 367 9.05 -10.43 -28.59
N GLU A 368 9.66 -9.30 -28.97
CA GLU A 368 8.95 -8.05 -29.28
C GLU A 368 8.02 -8.20 -30.49
N ILE A 369 8.42 -8.95 -31.53
CA ILE A 369 7.56 -9.28 -32.68
C ILE A 369 6.38 -10.15 -32.22
N ARG A 370 6.61 -11.20 -31.42
CA ARG A 370 5.54 -12.05 -30.90
C ARG A 370 4.51 -11.25 -30.10
N ILE A 371 4.98 -10.40 -29.19
CA ILE A 371 4.11 -9.53 -28.37
C ILE A 371 3.28 -8.58 -29.23
N THR A 372 3.81 -8.08 -30.36
CA THR A 372 3.10 -7.09 -31.19
C THR A 372 2.24 -7.72 -32.29
N LYS A 373 2.53 -8.94 -32.73
CA LYS A 373 1.91 -9.57 -33.91
C LYS A 373 1.13 -10.84 -33.62
N GLU A 374 1.51 -11.63 -32.62
CA GLU A 374 0.91 -12.94 -32.36
C GLU A 374 -0.23 -12.85 -31.32
N GLN A 375 -1.17 -13.80 -31.42
CA GLN A 375 -2.17 -14.03 -30.39
C GLN A 375 -1.66 -15.08 -29.41
N GLU A 376 -1.90 -14.87 -28.12
CA GLU A 376 -1.55 -15.85 -27.09
C GLU A 376 -2.35 -17.15 -27.25
N ALA A 377 -1.69 -18.28 -27.01
CA ALA A 377 -2.30 -19.60 -27.07
C ALA A 377 -2.76 -20.07 -25.68
N TYR A 378 -3.88 -20.79 -25.61
CA TYR A 378 -4.45 -21.31 -24.37
C TYR A 378 -4.55 -22.84 -24.43
N ASP A 379 -3.98 -23.52 -23.43
CA ASP A 379 -4.08 -24.97 -23.28
C ASP A 379 -5.21 -25.37 -22.33
N GLU A 380 -5.36 -26.67 -22.06
CA GLU A 380 -6.43 -27.26 -21.24
C GLU A 380 -6.47 -26.77 -19.79
N ARG A 381 -5.42 -26.10 -19.30
CA ARG A 381 -5.39 -25.53 -17.94
C ARG A 381 -6.25 -24.28 -17.82
N PHE A 382 -6.59 -23.65 -18.94
CA PHE A 382 -7.39 -22.44 -18.98
C PHE A 382 -8.89 -22.77 -19.04
N SER A 383 -9.57 -22.57 -17.91
CA SER A 383 -11.04 -22.50 -17.92
C SER A 383 -11.53 -21.35 -18.82
N ASN A 384 -12.78 -21.44 -19.28
CA ASN A 384 -13.40 -20.42 -20.14
C ASN A 384 -13.32 -19.01 -19.53
N GLU A 385 -13.51 -18.89 -18.21
CA GLU A 385 -13.45 -17.58 -17.54
C GLU A 385 -12.03 -17.00 -17.51
N VAL A 386 -11.01 -17.85 -17.30
CA VAL A 386 -9.59 -17.44 -17.31
C VAL A 386 -9.17 -17.03 -18.72
N LYS A 387 -9.53 -17.83 -19.72
CA LYS A 387 -9.27 -17.51 -21.13
C LYS A 387 -9.91 -16.17 -21.51
N ASN A 388 -11.17 -15.98 -21.12
CA ASN A 388 -11.93 -14.78 -21.44
C ASN A 388 -11.30 -13.50 -20.83
N ILE A 389 -10.92 -13.53 -19.54
CA ILE A 389 -10.27 -12.35 -18.92
C ILE A 389 -8.89 -12.08 -19.52
N CYS A 390 -8.08 -13.12 -19.76
CA CYS A 390 -6.77 -12.96 -20.38
C CYS A 390 -6.90 -12.35 -21.78
N THR A 391 -7.82 -12.86 -22.60
CA THR A 391 -8.06 -12.33 -23.95
C THR A 391 -8.51 -10.86 -23.93
N ALA A 392 -9.31 -10.47 -22.93
CA ALA A 392 -9.78 -9.10 -22.76
C ALA A 392 -8.68 -8.13 -22.29
N LEU A 393 -7.79 -8.58 -21.40
CA LEU A 393 -6.64 -7.80 -20.89
C LEU A 393 -5.45 -7.78 -21.87
N LEU A 394 -5.29 -8.82 -22.69
CA LEU A 394 -4.21 -8.96 -23.68
C LEU A 394 -4.61 -8.47 -25.08
N LYS A 395 -5.63 -7.62 -25.17
CA LYS A 395 -5.92 -6.87 -26.39
C LYS A 395 -4.74 -5.96 -26.72
N LYS A 396 -4.22 -6.10 -27.94
CA LYS A 396 -3.06 -5.34 -28.42
C LYS A 396 -3.38 -3.85 -28.53
N ASN A 397 -4.56 -3.52 -29.06
CA ASN A 397 -5.08 -2.15 -29.09
C ASN A 397 -5.54 -1.72 -27.68
N PRO A 398 -4.93 -0.69 -27.07
CA PRO A 398 -5.30 -0.25 -25.73
C PRO A 398 -6.76 0.22 -25.63
N LYS A 399 -7.35 0.75 -26.71
CA LYS A 399 -8.75 1.23 -26.71
C LYS A 399 -9.78 0.11 -26.54
N GLU A 400 -9.41 -1.12 -26.91
CA GLU A 400 -10.24 -2.32 -26.80
C GLU A 400 -9.92 -3.14 -25.55
N ARG A 401 -8.87 -2.77 -24.81
CA ARG A 401 -8.38 -3.51 -23.65
C ARG A 401 -9.29 -3.29 -22.45
N LEU A 402 -9.60 -4.38 -21.74
CA LEU A 402 -10.38 -4.30 -20.51
C LEU A 402 -9.68 -3.40 -19.48
N GLY A 403 -10.44 -2.50 -18.87
CA GLY A 403 -9.92 -1.50 -17.91
C GLY A 403 -9.34 -0.24 -18.56
N CYS A 404 -9.29 -0.15 -19.88
CA CYS A 404 -8.83 1.04 -20.61
C CYS A 404 -9.96 1.91 -21.17
N SER A 405 -11.07 1.29 -21.53
CA SER A 405 -12.31 1.97 -21.91
C SER A 405 -13.24 2.00 -20.69
N GLY A 406 -13.91 3.12 -20.45
CA GLY A 406 -14.93 3.22 -19.40
C GLY A 406 -14.40 3.57 -18.00
N SER A 407 -14.76 2.75 -17.01
CA SER A 407 -14.63 3.03 -15.58
C SER A 407 -13.36 2.46 -14.93
N GLY A 408 -12.37 2.08 -15.75
CA GLY A 408 -11.04 1.65 -15.30
C GLY A 408 -11.09 0.32 -14.53
N GLY A 409 -10.48 0.29 -13.34
CA GLY A 409 -10.48 -0.89 -12.48
C GLY A 409 -11.88 -1.41 -12.12
N ARG A 410 -12.93 -0.58 -12.17
CA ARG A 410 -14.31 -1.05 -11.92
C ARG A 410 -14.78 -2.07 -12.95
N ASP A 411 -14.42 -1.88 -14.22
CA ASP A 411 -14.81 -2.79 -15.30
C ASP A 411 -14.04 -4.12 -15.20
N VAL A 412 -12.77 -4.05 -14.79
CA VAL A 412 -11.95 -5.24 -14.49
C VAL A 412 -12.55 -6.04 -13.34
N LYS A 413 -12.92 -5.36 -12.23
CA LYS A 413 -13.54 -5.99 -11.04
C LYS A 413 -14.91 -6.60 -11.34
N ALA A 414 -15.64 -6.10 -12.34
CA ALA A 414 -16.95 -6.61 -12.74
C ALA A 414 -16.90 -7.85 -13.65
N HIS A 415 -15.71 -8.26 -14.11
CA HIS A 415 -15.55 -9.39 -15.01
C HIS A 415 -15.98 -10.72 -14.35
N PRO A 416 -16.65 -11.66 -15.06
CA PRO A 416 -17.12 -12.94 -14.50
C PRO A 416 -16.03 -13.80 -13.83
N PHE A 417 -14.78 -13.63 -14.25
CA PHE A 417 -13.62 -14.24 -13.61
C PHE A 417 -13.52 -13.94 -12.09
N PHE A 418 -14.00 -12.78 -11.64
CA PHE A 418 -14.00 -12.38 -10.24
C PHE A 418 -15.36 -12.53 -9.55
N GLN A 419 -16.31 -13.28 -10.12
CA GLN A 419 -17.69 -13.36 -9.59
C GLN A 419 -17.77 -13.83 -8.12
N GLU A 420 -16.79 -14.63 -7.66
CA GLU A 420 -16.72 -15.15 -6.30
C GLU A 420 -16.05 -14.17 -5.32
N ILE A 421 -15.39 -13.12 -5.83
CA ILE A 421 -14.65 -12.16 -5.02
C ILE A 421 -15.56 -11.01 -4.59
N ASN A 422 -15.76 -10.89 -3.27
CA ASN A 422 -16.32 -9.67 -2.70
C ASN A 422 -15.23 -8.61 -2.52
N PHE A 423 -15.05 -7.75 -3.52
CA PHE A 423 -14.00 -6.73 -3.50
C PHE A 423 -14.06 -5.79 -2.30
N ARG A 424 -15.25 -5.47 -1.77
CA ARG A 424 -15.35 -4.63 -0.56
C ARG A 424 -14.75 -5.31 0.67
N MET A 425 -15.02 -6.61 0.83
CA MET A 425 -14.43 -7.40 1.91
C MET A 425 -12.93 -7.63 1.69
N LEU A 426 -12.49 -7.80 0.45
CA LEU A 426 -11.07 -7.93 0.10
C LEU A 426 -10.30 -6.66 0.45
N GLU A 427 -10.80 -5.49 0.03
CA GLU A 427 -10.24 -4.17 0.34
C GLU A 427 -10.22 -3.91 1.86
N ALA A 428 -11.26 -4.34 2.58
CA ALA A 428 -11.31 -4.27 4.04
C ALA A 428 -10.40 -5.29 4.74
N GLY A 429 -9.96 -6.36 4.06
CA GLY A 429 -9.09 -7.40 4.61
C GLY A 429 -9.77 -8.39 5.49
N LEU A 430 -11.03 -8.65 5.16
CA LEU A 430 -11.91 -9.55 5.88
C LEU A 430 -12.01 -10.91 5.16
N ILE A 431 -11.28 -11.10 4.07
CA ILE A 431 -11.17 -12.37 3.35
C ILE A 431 -9.82 -12.98 3.69
N GLU A 432 -9.80 -14.24 4.12
CA GLU A 432 -8.56 -14.98 4.33
C GLU A 432 -7.96 -15.43 3.00
N ALA A 433 -6.62 -15.38 2.90
CA ALA A 433 -5.94 -15.87 1.71
C ALA A 433 -6.06 -17.40 1.58
N PRO A 434 -6.21 -17.95 0.35
CA PRO A 434 -6.36 -19.39 0.14
C PRO A 434 -5.10 -20.21 0.40
N PHE A 435 -3.95 -19.54 0.49
CA PHE A 435 -2.68 -20.16 0.80
C PHE A 435 -1.99 -19.34 1.88
N LYS A 436 -1.57 -20.00 2.96
CA LYS A 436 -0.80 -19.39 4.04
C LYS A 436 0.63 -19.93 4.01
N PRO A 437 1.66 -19.08 3.84
CA PRO A 437 3.05 -19.52 3.90
C PRO A 437 3.42 -20.17 5.24
N ASP A 438 4.23 -21.21 5.20
CA ASP A 438 4.78 -21.85 6.39
C ASP A 438 5.87 -20.93 7.00
N PRO A 439 5.71 -20.47 8.26
CA PRO A 439 6.69 -19.59 8.90
C PRO A 439 8.08 -20.22 9.10
N ARG A 440 8.20 -21.55 8.99
CA ARG A 440 9.47 -22.28 9.08
C ARG A 440 10.22 -22.31 7.75
N HIS A 441 9.53 -22.04 6.64
CA HIS A 441 10.11 -22.10 5.31
C HIS A 441 10.61 -20.73 4.86
N VAL A 442 11.70 -20.71 4.09
CA VAL A 442 12.23 -19.50 3.48
C VAL A 442 11.93 -19.55 1.99
N TYR A 443 11.00 -18.70 1.56
CA TYR A 443 10.53 -18.64 0.18
C TYR A 443 11.42 -17.72 -0.69
N CYS A 444 12.72 -18.00 -0.72
CA CYS A 444 13.66 -17.35 -1.64
C CYS A 444 14.72 -18.36 -2.10
N SER A 445 15.49 -18.01 -3.14
CA SER A 445 16.71 -18.73 -3.47
C SER A 445 17.70 -18.70 -2.29
N ASP A 446 18.54 -19.74 -2.17
CA ASP A 446 19.51 -19.82 -1.06
C ASP A 446 20.41 -18.59 -1.04
N VAL A 447 20.65 -18.06 0.16
CA VAL A 447 21.43 -16.82 0.36
C VAL A 447 22.87 -16.97 -0.16
N GLN A 448 23.37 -18.20 -0.22
CA GLN A 448 24.69 -18.56 -0.74
C GLN A 448 24.77 -18.48 -2.27
N ASP A 449 23.65 -18.61 -2.98
CA ASP A 449 23.57 -18.49 -4.44
C ASP A 449 23.43 -17.04 -4.89
N ILE A 450 23.48 -16.08 -3.96
CA ILE A 450 23.33 -14.67 -4.26
C ILE A 450 24.72 -14.05 -4.52
N ASP A 451 25.06 -13.83 -5.79
CA ASP A 451 26.32 -13.22 -6.25
C ASP A 451 26.75 -11.99 -5.42
N GLU A 452 27.99 -11.98 -4.95
CA GLU A 452 28.56 -10.84 -4.22
C GLU A 452 28.63 -9.58 -5.09
N PHE A 453 28.22 -8.44 -4.52
CA PHE A 453 28.41 -7.16 -5.18
C PHE A 453 29.90 -6.79 -5.20
N SER A 454 30.45 -6.51 -6.38
CA SER A 454 31.78 -5.91 -6.46
C SER A 454 31.82 -4.56 -5.75
N THR A 455 32.81 -4.37 -4.87
CA THR A 455 33.03 -3.11 -4.17
C THR A 455 33.40 -2.02 -5.17
N VAL A 456 32.62 -0.94 -5.21
CA VAL A 456 32.94 0.23 -6.02
C VAL A 456 33.74 1.20 -5.16
N ARG A 457 34.98 1.49 -5.56
CA ARG A 457 35.76 2.59 -4.97
C ARG A 457 35.00 3.89 -5.24
N GLY A 458 34.55 4.54 -4.17
CA GLY A 458 33.72 5.74 -4.25
C GLY A 458 34.42 6.85 -5.01
N GLY A 459 33.79 7.37 -6.07
CA GLY A 459 34.23 8.60 -6.71
C GLY A 459 34.05 9.80 -5.77
N VAL A 460 34.67 10.93 -6.12
CA VAL A 460 34.57 12.19 -5.36
C VAL A 460 33.09 12.55 -5.15
N HIS A 461 32.70 12.78 -3.89
CA HIS A 461 31.37 13.26 -3.53
C HIS A 461 31.22 14.72 -3.98
N THR A 462 30.12 15.05 -4.63
CA THR A 462 29.82 16.38 -5.16
C THR A 462 28.62 16.96 -4.44
N GLU A 463 28.47 18.29 -4.48
CA GLU A 463 27.33 18.99 -3.89
C GLU A 463 25.98 18.50 -4.45
N LYS A 464 25.94 18.07 -5.71
CA LYS A 464 24.75 17.45 -6.32
C LYS A 464 24.36 16.13 -5.65
N ASP A 465 25.35 15.35 -5.22
CA ASP A 465 25.10 14.10 -4.49
C ASP A 465 24.50 14.41 -3.11
N ASP A 466 25.03 15.42 -2.41
CA ASP A 466 24.54 15.82 -1.09
C ASP A 466 23.11 16.35 -1.14
N GLN A 467 22.76 17.16 -2.15
CA GLN A 467 21.37 17.60 -2.37
C GLN A 467 20.43 16.42 -2.63
N PHE A 468 20.87 15.42 -3.39
CA PHE A 468 20.11 14.19 -3.62
C PHE A 468 19.90 13.40 -2.32
N TYR A 469 20.96 13.22 -1.52
CA TYR A 469 20.88 12.51 -0.25
C TYR A 469 19.96 13.20 0.76
N GLN A 470 20.01 14.53 0.83
CA GLN A 470 19.11 15.34 1.67
C GLN A 470 17.65 15.17 1.26
N LYS A 471 17.34 15.19 -0.05
CA LYS A 471 15.97 14.95 -0.57
C LYS A 471 15.47 13.52 -0.31
N PHE A 472 16.39 12.56 -0.23
CA PHE A 472 16.07 11.18 0.05
C PHE A 472 15.78 10.95 1.55
N ASN A 473 16.53 11.61 2.44
CA ASN A 473 16.49 11.42 3.89
C ASN A 473 15.33 12.18 4.55
N THR A 474 14.11 11.74 4.31
CA THR A 474 12.88 12.34 4.84
C THR A 474 12.49 11.84 6.24
N GLY A 475 13.18 10.82 6.77
CA GLY A 475 12.92 10.26 8.09
C GLY A 475 11.74 9.30 8.09
N SER A 476 10.80 9.46 9.02
CA SER A 476 9.61 8.59 9.12
C SER A 476 8.46 9.07 8.24
N VAL A 477 7.76 8.15 7.61
CA VAL A 477 6.51 8.42 6.90
C VAL A 477 5.34 8.38 7.89
N SER A 478 4.64 9.51 8.07
CA SER A 478 3.68 9.69 9.17
C SER A 478 2.61 8.61 9.29
N LEU A 479 1.95 8.22 8.19
CA LEU A 479 0.88 7.22 8.23
C LEU A 479 1.41 5.85 8.67
N SER A 480 2.49 5.38 8.05
CA SER A 480 3.13 4.10 8.37
C SER A 480 3.66 4.06 9.80
N TRP A 481 4.33 5.13 10.25
CA TRP A 481 4.87 5.24 11.60
C TRP A 481 3.78 5.21 12.66
N GLN A 482 2.69 5.95 12.46
CA GLN A 482 1.57 5.97 13.39
C GLN A 482 0.85 4.61 13.44
N ASN A 483 0.68 3.94 12.31
CA ASN A 483 0.12 2.57 12.27
C ASN A 483 1.03 1.57 13.00
N GLU A 484 2.35 1.70 12.88
CA GLU A 484 3.32 0.90 13.64
C GLU A 484 3.12 1.07 15.14
N VAL A 485 3.14 2.32 15.63
CA VAL A 485 2.96 2.64 17.05
C VAL A 485 1.63 2.10 17.57
N MET A 486 0.53 2.32 16.83
CA MET A 486 -0.81 1.88 17.18
C MET A 486 -0.98 0.35 17.21
N SER A 487 -0.30 -0.37 16.33
CA SER A 487 -0.38 -1.84 16.28
C SER A 487 0.51 -2.53 17.32
N CYS A 488 1.63 -1.89 17.67
CA CYS A 488 2.57 -2.43 18.65
C CYS A 488 2.15 -2.08 20.08
N LEU A 489 1.97 -0.80 20.39
CA LEU A 489 1.67 -0.33 21.74
C LEU A 489 0.21 -0.65 22.11
N THR A 490 -0.04 -0.85 23.40
CA THR A 490 -1.40 -1.03 23.90
C THR A 490 -2.16 0.30 23.77
N ARG A 491 -3.48 0.28 23.57
CA ARG A 491 -4.29 1.51 23.51
C ARG A 491 -4.05 2.46 24.70
N PRO A 492 -3.92 1.96 25.95
CA PRO A 492 -3.51 2.81 27.07
C PRO A 492 -2.13 3.46 26.84
N ALA A 493 -1.10 2.72 26.41
CA ALA A 493 0.23 3.28 26.18
C ALA A 493 0.28 4.37 25.09
N VAL A 494 -0.66 4.35 24.14
CA VAL A 494 -0.75 5.42 23.12
C VAL A 494 -1.41 6.69 23.70
N VAL A 495 -2.33 6.51 24.65
CA VAL A 495 -3.28 7.58 25.03
C VAL A 495 -3.33 7.90 26.52
N GLN A 496 -2.44 7.35 27.35
CA GLN A 496 -2.42 7.64 28.78
C GLN A 496 -2.03 9.10 29.01
N LEU A 497 -3.04 9.92 29.22
CA LEU A 497 -2.94 11.34 29.53
C LEU A 497 -2.72 11.50 31.05
N GLY A 498 -1.52 11.18 31.52
CA GLY A 498 -1.12 11.40 32.92
C GLY A 498 -0.34 10.23 33.55
N GLN A 499 0.81 10.60 34.15
CA GLN A 499 1.70 9.90 35.08
C GLN A 499 2.27 8.53 34.69
N GLU A 500 3.47 8.55 34.10
CA GLU A 500 4.67 7.83 34.60
C GLU A 500 5.95 8.56 34.19
#